data_AF-A0A377KB29-F1
#
_entry.id   AF-A0A377KB29-F1
#
_cell.length_a   1.000
_cell.length_b   1.000
_cell.length_c   1.000
_cell.angle_alpha   90.00
_cell.angle_beta   90.00
_cell.angle_gamma   90.00
#
_symmetry.space_group_name_H-M   'P 1'
#
loop_
_entity.id
_entity.type
_entity.pdbx_description
1 polymer ?
#
loop_
_entity_poly.entity_id
_entity_poly.type
_entity_poly.pdbx_seq_one_letter_code
_entity_poly.pdbx_strand_id
1 'polypeptide(L)'
;MRKGRLPARDAEDAPGCLEIAHGGTLFLDEIGEMPLPLQTRLLRVLEEKEVTRVGGHQPVPVDVRVISATHCNLEEDMQQRAVSP
;
A
#
# COMPACT_ATOMS: atom_id res chain seq x y z
N MET A 1 -39.57 -16.56 11.32
CA MET A 1 -38.57 -15.49 11.52
C MET A 1 -37.47 -15.67 10.50
N ARG A 2 -37.41 -14.82 9.46
CA ARG A 2 -36.41 -14.93 8.38
C ARG A 2 -35.12 -14.25 8.84
N LYS A 3 -34.04 -15.00 9.05
CA LYS A 3 -32.70 -14.43 9.25
C LYS A 3 -32.29 -13.74 7.95
N GLY A 4 -32.32 -12.41 7.93
CA GLY A 4 -31.76 -11.60 6.86
C GLY A 4 -30.24 -11.78 6.84
N ARG A 5 -29.73 -12.27 5.72
CA ARG A 5 -28.30 -12.31 5.41
C ARG A 5 -27.86 -10.86 5.19
N LEU A 6 -26.92 -10.37 6.01
CA LEU A 6 -26.31 -9.05 5.81
C LEU A 6 -25.69 -9.01 4.40
N PRO A 7 -25.83 -7.91 3.64
CA PRO A 7 -25.15 -7.78 2.36
C PRO A 7 -23.63 -7.79 2.63
N ALA A 8 -22.93 -8.76 2.03
CA ALA A 8 -21.49 -8.66 1.91
C ALA A 8 -21.22 -7.42 1.03
N ARG A 9 -20.53 -6.41 1.57
CA ARG A 9 -19.97 -5.33 0.73
C ARG A 9 -19.01 -6.00 -0.24
N ASP A 10 -19.26 -5.87 -1.53
CA ASP A 10 -18.32 -6.34 -2.55
C ASP A 10 -16.98 -5.63 -2.30
N ALA A 11 -15.93 -6.40 -2.03
CA ALA A 11 -14.62 -5.86 -1.69
C ALA A 11 -14.01 -5.02 -2.84
N GLU A 12 -14.58 -5.10 -4.04
CA GLU A 12 -14.21 -4.35 -5.23
C GLU A 12 -14.49 -2.84 -5.12
N ASP A 13 -15.45 -2.44 -4.28
CA ASP A 13 -15.84 -1.02 -4.11
C ASP A 13 -15.24 -0.36 -2.86
N ALA A 14 -14.51 -1.11 -2.04
CA ALA A 14 -13.90 -0.54 -0.83
C ALA A 14 -12.62 0.25 -1.19
N PRO A 15 -12.50 1.53 -0.79
CA PRO A 15 -11.29 2.30 -1.03
C PRO A 15 -10.10 1.69 -0.28
N GLY A 16 -8.94 1.65 -0.92
CA GLY A 16 -7.70 1.18 -0.29
C GLY A 16 -7.15 2.17 0.74
N CYS A 17 -6.18 1.73 1.57
CA CYS A 17 -5.57 2.58 2.60
C CYS A 17 -4.96 3.88 2.05
N LEU A 18 -4.36 3.83 0.85
CA LEU A 18 -3.80 4.99 0.18
C LEU A 18 -4.87 6.01 -0.24
N GLU A 19 -6.02 5.53 -0.72
CA GLU A 19 -7.16 6.38 -1.08
C GLU A 19 -7.78 7.02 0.18
N ILE A 20 -7.90 6.24 1.27
CA ILE A 20 -8.42 6.74 2.55
C ILE A 20 -7.49 7.81 3.14
N ALA A 21 -6.18 7.68 2.95
CA ALA A 21 -5.18 8.62 3.47
C ALA A 21 -4.96 9.86 2.58
N HIS A 22 -5.69 10.00 1.47
CA HIS A 22 -5.57 11.16 0.57
C HIS A 22 -5.79 12.49 1.32
N GLY A 23 -4.88 13.45 1.12
CA GLY A 23 -4.83 14.74 1.83
C GLY A 23 -4.29 14.63 3.27
N GLY A 24 -3.76 13.46 3.66
CA GLY A 24 -3.37 13.13 5.02
C GLY A 24 -2.01 12.45 5.12
N THR A 25 -1.88 11.58 6.13
CA THR A 25 -0.65 10.82 6.39
C THR A 25 -0.94 9.33 6.52
N LEU A 26 -0.15 8.51 5.84
CA LEU A 26 -0.14 7.05 5.98
C LEU A 26 1.06 6.63 6.84
N PHE A 27 0.78 5.95 7.96
CA PHE A 27 1.81 5.32 8.78
C PHE A 27 1.98 3.86 8.37
N LEU A 28 3.21 3.46 8.08
CA LEU A 28 3.58 2.08 7.74
C LEU A 28 4.48 1.52 8.84
N ASP A 29 3.98 0.54 9.58
CA ASP A 29 4.81 -0.19 10.54
C ASP A 29 5.50 -1.38 9.86
N GLU A 30 6.67 -1.75 10.38
CA GLU A 30 7.49 -2.87 9.90
C GLU A 30 7.74 -2.89 8.38
N ILE A 31 8.05 -1.74 7.78
CA ILE A 31 8.22 -1.63 6.31
C ILE A 31 9.31 -2.57 5.74
N GLY A 32 10.29 -2.97 6.55
CA GLY A 32 11.35 -3.92 6.16
C GLY A 32 10.83 -5.34 5.85
N GLU A 33 9.75 -5.75 6.51
CA GLU A 33 9.08 -7.05 6.32
C GLU A 33 8.15 -7.07 5.10
N MET A 34 7.95 -5.92 4.45
CA MET A 34 7.12 -5.84 3.25
C MET A 34 7.74 -6.65 2.11
N PRO A 35 6.97 -7.54 1.43
CA PRO A 35 7.46 -8.25 0.25
C PRO A 35 7.94 -7.29 -0.85
N LEU A 36 9.05 -7.62 -1.52
CA LEU A 36 9.63 -6.78 -2.59
C LEU A 36 8.63 -6.30 -3.66
N PRO A 37 7.70 -7.13 -4.17
CA PRO A 37 6.71 -6.65 -5.14
C PRO A 37 5.79 -5.54 -4.60
N LEU A 38 5.48 -5.56 -3.31
CA LEU A 38 4.70 -4.50 -2.67
C LEU A 38 5.56 -3.25 -2.44
N GLN A 39 6.84 -3.41 -2.11
CA GLN A 39 7.77 -2.28 -2.01
C GLN A 39 7.88 -1.53 -3.36
N THR A 40 8.03 -2.25 -4.48
CA THR A 40 8.05 -1.62 -5.81
C THR A 40 6.74 -0.90 -6.13
N ARG A 41 5.59 -1.47 -5.75
CA ARG A 41 4.29 -0.81 -5.95
C ARG A 41 4.16 0.45 -5.11
N LEU A 42 4.60 0.42 -3.85
CA LEU A 42 4.63 1.59 -2.98
C LEU A 42 5.50 2.69 -3.58
N LEU A 43 6.70 2.34 -4.09
CA LEU A 43 7.57 3.29 -4.78
C LEU A 43 6.89 3.93 -5.99
N ARG A 44 6.19 3.15 -6.82
CA ARG A 44 5.41 3.70 -7.95
C ARG A 44 4.33 4.68 -7.50
N VAL A 45 3.60 4.37 -6.43
CA VAL A 45 2.59 5.28 -5.88
C VAL A 45 3.23 6.57 -5.37
N LEU A 46 4.39 6.48 -4.71
CA LEU A 46 5.12 7.63 -4.19
C LEU A 46 5.67 8.54 -5.30
N GLU A 47 6.10 7.95 -6.41
CA GLU A 47 6.63 8.62 -7.59
C GLU A 47 5.52 9.25 -8.44
N GLU A 48 4.54 8.45 -8.87
CA GLU A 48 3.47 8.88 -9.78
C GLU A 48 2.36 9.66 -9.08
N LYS A 49 2.26 9.58 -7.75
CA LYS A 49 1.15 10.13 -6.96
C LYS A 49 -0.21 9.59 -7.39
N GLU A 50 -0.24 8.34 -7.84
CA GLU A 50 -1.45 7.65 -8.29
C GLU A 50 -1.46 6.20 -7.81
N VAL A 51 -2.65 5.63 -7.61
CA VAL A 51 -2.84 4.21 -7.26
C VAL A 51 -3.87 3.57 -8.17
N THR A 52 -3.61 2.35 -8.62
CA THR A 52 -4.59 1.52 -9.34
C THR A 52 -5.15 0.46 -8.40
N ARG A 53 -6.49 0.36 -8.32
CA ARG A 53 -7.16 -0.69 -7.54
C ARG A 53 -6.84 -2.07 -8.09
N VAL A 54 -6.89 -3.09 -7.22
CA VAL A 54 -6.73 -4.48 -7.65
C VAL A 54 -7.87 -4.83 -8.62
N GLY A 55 -7.54 -5.28 -9.83
CA GLY A 55 -8.51 -5.56 -10.89
C GLY A 55 -9.03 -4.31 -11.63
N GLY A 56 -8.69 -3.11 -11.17
CA GLY A 56 -8.99 -1.86 -11.87
C GLY A 56 -7.94 -1.54 -12.94
N HIS A 57 -8.33 -0.71 -13.89
CA HIS A 57 -7.43 -0.18 -14.93
C HIS A 57 -7.24 1.33 -14.86
N GLN A 58 -8.07 2.02 -14.09
CA GLN A 58 -8.02 3.47 -13.94
C GLN A 58 -7.14 3.83 -12.73
N PRO A 59 -6.09 4.65 -12.92
CA PRO A 59 -5.35 5.21 -11.80
C PRO A 59 -6.19 6.27 -11.08
N VAL A 60 -6.00 6.35 -9.77
CA VAL A 60 -6.65 7.31 -8.87
C VAL A 60 -5.57 8.19 -8.24
N PRO A 61 -5.62 9.52 -8.39
CA PRO A 61 -4.63 10.42 -7.80
C PRO A 61 -4.67 10.41 -6.27
N VAL A 62 -3.48 10.34 -5.67
CA VAL A 62 -3.27 10.30 -4.23
C VAL A 62 -2.21 11.31 -3.80
N ASP A 63 -2.58 12.20 -2.89
CA ASP A 63 -1.63 13.07 -2.20
C ASP A 63 -1.53 12.60 -0.76
N VAL A 64 -0.44 11.92 -0.42
CA VAL A 64 -0.27 11.28 0.89
C VAL A 64 1.15 11.51 1.37
N ARG A 65 1.27 11.96 2.62
CA ARG A 65 2.54 11.93 3.35
C ARG A 65 2.74 10.53 3.94
N VAL A 66 3.87 9.88 3.67
CA VAL A 66 4.18 8.56 4.25
C VAL A 66 5.18 8.71 5.39
N ILE A 67 4.88 8.08 6.53
CA ILE A 67 5.81 7.88 7.63
C ILE A 67 5.96 6.38 7.81
N SER A 68 7.19 5.87 7.84
CA SER A 68 7.45 4.45 8.07
C SER A 68 8.24 4.21 9.35
N ALA A 69 8.03 3.04 9.95
CA ALA A 69 8.83 2.48 11.02
C ALA A 69 9.25 1.06 10.62
N THR A 70 10.40 0.61 11.13
CA THR A 70 10.87 -0.77 10.97
C THR A 70 11.80 -1.13 12.12
N HIS A 71 11.84 -2.42 12.46
CA HIS A 71 12.79 -2.96 13.43
C HIS A 71 14.05 -3.52 12.74
N CYS A 72 14.05 -3.68 11.42
CA CYS A 72 15.17 -4.19 10.64
C CYS A 72 16.25 -3.12 10.42
N ASN A 73 17.52 -3.51 10.32
CA ASN A 73 18.58 -2.60 9.89
C ASN A 73 18.50 -2.38 8.38
N LEU A 74 17.85 -1.29 7.97
CA LEU A 74 17.58 -1.00 6.56
C LEU A 74 18.86 -0.86 5.74
N GLU A 75 19.94 -0.32 6.30
CA GLU A 75 21.19 -0.14 5.57
C GLU A 75 21.83 -1.50 5.22
N GLU A 76 21.87 -2.41 6.19
CA GLU A 76 22.35 -3.78 5.98
C GLU A 76 21.46 -4.53 4.98
N ASP A 77 20.13 -4.43 5.12
CA ASP A 77 19.17 -5.07 4.21
C ASP A 77 19.31 -4.57 2.77
N MET A 78 19.52 -3.26 2.60
CA MET A 78 19.74 -2.67 1.28
C MET A 78 21.04 -3.16 0.65
N GLN A 79 22.14 -3.25 1.41
CA GLN A 79 23.42 -3.77 0.90
C GLN A 79 23.32 -5.24 0.51
N GLN A 80 22.60 -6.07 1.27
CA GLN A 80 22.43 -7.50 0.96
C GLN A 80 21.53 -7.72 -0.27
N ARG A 81 20.43 -6.95 -0.38
CA ARG A 81 19.47 -7.09 -1.49
C ARG A 81 19.94 -6.43 -2.79
N ALA A 82 20.83 -5.44 -2.74
CA ALA A 82 21.37 -4.76 -3.93
C ALA A 82 22.37 -5.62 -4.75
N VAL A 83 22.73 -6.82 -4.29
CA VAL A 83 23.81 -7.63 -4.87
C VAL A 83 23.31 -8.83 -5.70
N SER A 84 22.01 -8.91 -6.00
CA SER A 84 21.50 -9.92 -6.95
C SER A 84 21.25 -9.30 -8.34
N PRO A 85 22.02 -9.70 -9.38
CA PRO A 85 21.85 -9.21 -10.76
C PRO A 85 20.58 -9.70 -11.44
#